data_AF-A0A956HWX8-F1
#
_entry.id   AF-A0A956HWX8-F1
#
_cell.length_a   1.000
_cell.length_b   1.000
_cell.length_c   1.000
_cell.angle_alpha   90.00
_cell.angle_beta   90.00
_cell.angle_gamma   90.00
#
_symmetry.space_group_name_H-M   'P 1'
#
loop_
_entity.id
_entity.type
_entity.pdbx_description
1 polymer ?
#
loop_
_entity_poly.entity_id
_entity_poly.type
_entity_poly.pdbx_seq_one_letter_code
_entity_poly.pdbx_strand_id
1 'polypeptide(L)'
;IAADRPQVQLDEIKGRLDGRLVPLGEAEGIGIDVGVIAESKLRRSPCLVMWYDMRFGHKTILGDASYVPALRQFSLDRVPAWDVRNLLVNRGTLLVINAVMLERPELAEEERRTVIKHGMKAVIGYGDACLYGKGAYDWSYVEKRRRMRERSDVPGTVRALYDEAAAFRFEPAYDRYLAKDLVAWNRALLEALAPVHLDIERHRLGDPSLTWESYAAAAFEHALTEGWTSPRALAKKGVALFQTRTAPSAGSLLGSVGFRMSRARERLPILFPAVAYEGMPASFSELAHDALGAASTRLPNLRRAYLKAWGDHGDTNFHAVLRTLRIDLTQHRSEAR
;
A
#
# COMPACT_ATOMS: atom_id res chain seq x y z
N ILE A 1 -25.59 -19.62 11.98
CA ILE A 1 -26.63 -19.31 10.96
C ILE A 1 -27.21 -17.88 11.10
N ALA A 2 -26.95 -17.13 12.18
CA ALA A 2 -27.44 -15.75 12.34
C ALA A 2 -26.40 -14.63 12.04
N ALA A 3 -25.23 -14.95 11.48
CA ALA A 3 -24.16 -13.97 11.27
C ALA A 3 -24.24 -13.20 9.93
N ASP A 4 -25.02 -13.68 8.95
CA ASP A 4 -25.01 -13.12 7.58
C ASP A 4 -26.04 -12.00 7.33
N ARG A 5 -27.11 -11.91 8.13
CA ARG A 5 -28.18 -10.91 7.91
C ARG A 5 -27.69 -9.45 7.93
N PRO A 6 -26.77 -9.04 8.83
CA PRO A 6 -26.28 -7.66 8.83
C PRO A 6 -25.44 -7.32 7.59
N GLN A 7 -24.68 -8.28 7.03
CA GLN A 7 -23.83 -8.02 5.88
C GLN A 7 -24.67 -7.91 4.59
N VAL A 8 -25.64 -8.80 4.41
CA VAL A 8 -26.58 -8.76 3.28
C VAL A 8 -27.30 -7.41 3.21
N GLN A 9 -27.78 -6.90 4.35
CA GLN A 9 -28.44 -5.60 4.40
C GLN A 9 -27.50 -4.43 4.03
N LEU A 10 -26.24 -4.47 4.46
CA LEU A 10 -25.25 -3.45 4.10
C LEU A 10 -24.94 -3.48 2.59
N ASP A 11 -24.84 -4.68 2.01
CA ASP A 11 -24.58 -4.87 0.59
C ASP A 11 -25.77 -4.40 -0.27
N GLU A 12 -27.00 -4.66 0.17
CA GLU A 12 -28.22 -4.12 -0.47
C GLU A 12 -28.26 -2.59 -0.43
N ILE A 13 -27.94 -1.98 0.72
CA ILE A 13 -27.86 -0.52 0.86
C ILE A 13 -26.79 0.02 -0.08
N LYS A 14 -25.60 -0.59 -0.11
CA LYS A 14 -24.52 -0.19 -1.00
C LYS A 14 -24.94 -0.27 -2.46
N GLY A 15 -25.54 -1.39 -2.90
CA GLY A 15 -26.00 -1.57 -4.27
C GLY A 15 -27.02 -0.52 -4.69
N ARG A 16 -27.95 -0.15 -3.80
CA ARG A 16 -28.91 0.93 -4.04
C ARG A 16 -28.25 2.31 -4.15
N LEU A 17 -27.23 2.57 -3.33
CA LEU A 17 -26.45 3.82 -3.39
C LEU A 17 -25.63 3.89 -4.68
N ASP A 18 -24.90 2.83 -5.02
CA ASP A 18 -24.11 2.74 -6.26
C ASP A 18 -25.00 2.97 -7.48
N GLY A 19 -26.17 2.33 -7.55
CA GLY A 19 -27.12 2.50 -8.66
C GLY A 19 -27.69 3.92 -8.82
N ARG A 20 -27.54 4.78 -7.81
CA ARG A 20 -27.94 6.21 -7.87
C ARG A 20 -26.75 7.14 -8.08
N LEU A 21 -25.61 6.82 -7.47
CA LEU A 21 -24.44 7.70 -7.42
C LEU A 21 -23.51 7.50 -8.62
N VAL A 22 -23.45 6.31 -9.23
CA VAL A 22 -22.66 6.10 -10.44
C VAL A 22 -23.17 6.97 -11.61
N PRO A 23 -24.48 6.96 -11.96
CA PRO A 23 -24.97 7.83 -13.03
C PRO A 23 -24.79 9.33 -12.74
N LEU A 24 -24.89 9.73 -11.46
CA LEU A 24 -24.64 11.10 -11.04
C LEU A 24 -23.16 11.47 -11.24
N GLY A 25 -22.24 10.59 -10.85
CA GLY A 25 -20.81 10.79 -11.06
C GLY A 25 -20.46 10.90 -12.54
N GLU A 26 -21.06 10.07 -13.40
CA GLU A 26 -20.90 10.14 -14.85
C GLU A 26 -21.43 11.46 -15.43
N ALA A 27 -22.62 11.89 -15.02
CA ALA A 27 -23.22 13.14 -15.48
C ALA A 27 -22.40 14.38 -15.10
N GLU A 28 -21.80 14.37 -13.91
CA GLU A 28 -21.00 15.47 -13.38
C GLU A 28 -19.50 15.35 -13.70
N GLY A 29 -19.08 14.26 -14.36
CA GLY A 29 -17.67 14.00 -14.67
C GLY A 29 -16.79 13.79 -13.42
N ILE A 30 -17.38 13.34 -12.30
CA ILE A 30 -16.68 13.11 -11.03
C ILE A 30 -16.74 11.64 -10.62
N GLY A 31 -15.63 11.12 -10.09
CA GLY A 31 -15.63 9.80 -9.45
C GLY A 31 -16.23 9.86 -8.06
N ILE A 32 -17.30 9.12 -7.80
CA ILE A 32 -17.92 8.98 -6.47
C ILE A 32 -17.64 7.57 -5.94
N ASP A 33 -16.99 7.48 -4.78
CA ASP A 33 -16.78 6.22 -4.05
C ASP A 33 -17.64 6.20 -2.78
N VAL A 34 -18.26 5.06 -2.49
CA VAL A 34 -19.26 4.90 -1.45
C VAL A 34 -18.95 3.67 -0.60
N GLY A 35 -18.79 3.92 0.69
CA GLY A 35 -18.66 2.88 1.72
C GLY A 35 -19.88 2.86 2.63
N VAL A 36 -20.30 1.67 3.04
CA VAL A 36 -21.34 1.48 4.07
C VAL A 36 -20.73 0.69 5.23
N ILE A 37 -20.89 1.19 6.45
CA ILE A 37 -20.40 0.54 7.67
C ILE A 37 -21.46 0.60 8.77
N ALA A 38 -21.67 -0.52 9.45
CA ALA A 38 -22.52 -0.57 10.63
C ALA A 38 -21.89 0.22 11.79
N GLU A 39 -22.72 0.93 12.55
CA GLU A 39 -22.32 1.72 13.71
C GLU A 39 -21.47 0.92 14.71
N SER A 40 -21.95 -0.28 15.06
CA SER A 40 -21.28 -1.18 16.00
C SER A 40 -19.91 -1.66 15.51
N LYS A 41 -19.71 -1.74 14.19
CA LYS A 41 -18.41 -2.05 13.58
C LYS A 41 -17.50 -0.84 13.67
N LEU A 42 -17.99 0.34 13.26
CA LEU A 42 -17.23 1.58 13.30
C LEU A 42 -16.72 1.91 14.72
N ARG A 43 -17.56 1.76 15.74
CA ARG A 43 -17.18 1.99 17.15
C ARG A 43 -16.10 1.05 17.67
N ARG A 44 -15.98 -0.15 17.09
CA ARG A 44 -15.00 -1.18 17.47
C ARG A 44 -13.80 -1.25 16.53
N SER A 45 -13.79 -0.45 15.46
CA SER A 45 -12.68 -0.42 14.51
C SER A 45 -11.40 0.07 15.20
N PRO A 46 -10.24 -0.53 14.91
CA PRO A 46 -8.97 0.08 15.30
C PRO A 46 -8.82 1.45 14.64
N CYS A 47 -8.06 2.36 15.24
CA CYS A 47 -7.72 3.63 14.61
C CYS A 47 -6.74 3.38 13.47
N LEU A 48 -7.23 3.35 12.24
CA LEU A 48 -6.41 3.30 11.02
C LEU A 48 -6.25 4.73 10.49
N VAL A 49 -5.26 4.98 9.64
CA VAL A 49 -5.05 6.29 8.98
C VAL A 49 -6.35 6.79 8.36
N MET A 50 -7.08 5.91 7.66
CA MET A 50 -8.37 6.23 7.05
C MET A 50 -9.41 6.74 8.07
N TRP A 51 -9.46 6.17 9.28
CA TRP A 51 -10.44 6.56 10.30
C TRP A 51 -10.05 7.86 10.99
N TYR A 52 -8.75 8.11 11.15
CA TYR A 52 -8.23 9.41 11.57
C TYR A 52 -8.61 10.49 10.54
N ASP A 53 -8.27 10.27 9.26
CA ASP A 53 -8.59 11.21 8.18
C ASP A 53 -10.10 11.47 8.08
N MET A 54 -10.91 10.42 8.17
CA MET A 54 -12.37 10.54 8.16
C MET A 54 -12.85 11.39 9.35
N ARG A 55 -12.37 11.12 10.58
CA ARG A 55 -12.85 11.87 11.75
C ARG A 55 -12.62 13.37 11.62
N PHE A 56 -11.46 13.78 11.12
CA PHE A 56 -11.11 15.21 11.06
C PHE A 56 -11.46 15.88 9.73
N GLY A 57 -11.48 15.13 8.63
CA GLY A 57 -11.76 15.63 7.28
C GLY A 57 -13.21 15.47 6.81
N HIS A 58 -14.10 14.84 7.59
CA HIS A 58 -15.50 14.66 7.17
C HIS A 58 -16.28 15.98 7.10
N LYS A 59 -17.38 15.92 6.34
CA LYS A 59 -18.48 16.86 6.41
C LYS A 59 -19.79 16.07 6.53
N THR A 60 -20.65 16.48 7.46
CA THR A 60 -21.96 15.85 7.63
C THR A 60 -22.94 16.44 6.63
N ILE A 61 -23.46 15.61 5.72
CA ILE A 61 -24.50 16.00 4.77
C ILE A 61 -25.89 15.68 5.34
N LEU A 62 -26.01 14.56 6.05
CA LEU A 62 -27.26 14.09 6.67
C LEU A 62 -26.98 13.35 7.98
N GLY A 63 -27.85 13.53 8.98
CA GLY A 63 -27.77 12.86 10.28
C GLY A 63 -27.19 13.73 11.40
N ASP A 64 -26.85 13.11 12.52
CA ASP A 64 -26.26 13.79 13.69
C ASP A 64 -24.81 14.23 13.39
N ALA A 65 -24.61 15.53 13.26
CA ALA A 65 -23.30 16.13 12.99
C ALA A 65 -22.28 15.94 14.12
N SER A 66 -22.73 15.61 15.34
CA SER A 66 -21.85 15.37 16.49
C SER A 66 -21.31 13.94 16.55
N TYR A 67 -21.91 13.00 15.80
CA TYR A 67 -21.60 11.57 15.88
C TYR A 67 -20.13 11.25 15.54
N VAL A 68 -19.65 11.65 14.36
CA VAL A 68 -18.26 11.37 13.93
C VAL A 68 -17.23 12.10 14.81
N PRO A 69 -17.38 13.41 15.14
CA PRO A 69 -16.48 14.09 16.06
C PRO A 69 -16.35 13.42 17.43
N ALA A 70 -17.43 12.83 17.94
CA ALA A 70 -17.48 12.15 19.22
C ALA A 70 -16.69 10.83 19.28
N LEU A 71 -16.27 10.26 18.14
CA LEU A 71 -15.44 9.04 18.05
C LEU A 71 -13.97 9.33 18.43
N ARG A 72 -13.73 9.72 19.68
CA ARG A 72 -12.42 10.14 20.21
C ARG A 72 -11.33 9.08 20.11
N GLN A 73 -11.67 7.81 19.90
CA GLN A 73 -10.70 6.75 19.68
C GLN A 73 -9.91 6.89 18.38
N PHE A 74 -10.39 7.68 17.41
CA PHE A 74 -9.67 7.97 16.17
C PHE A 74 -8.78 9.20 16.36
N SER A 75 -7.57 8.96 16.86
CA SER A 75 -6.55 9.98 17.10
C SER A 75 -5.21 9.53 16.53
N LEU A 76 -4.36 10.49 16.17
CA LEU A 76 -3.13 10.20 15.43
C LEU A 76 -2.18 9.28 16.20
N ASP A 77 -2.07 9.50 17.53
CA ASP A 77 -1.27 8.69 18.46
C ASP A 77 -1.74 7.23 18.57
N ARG A 78 -2.94 6.92 18.08
CA ARG A 78 -3.52 5.57 18.08
C ARG A 78 -3.43 4.85 16.75
N VAL A 79 -2.94 5.52 15.71
CA VAL A 79 -2.67 4.87 14.42
C VAL A 79 -1.51 3.89 14.62
N PRO A 80 -1.67 2.60 14.30
CA PRO A 80 -0.57 1.67 14.46
C PRO A 80 0.43 1.82 13.30
N ALA A 81 1.73 1.74 13.61
CA ALA A 81 2.79 1.87 12.61
C ALA A 81 2.66 0.86 11.44
N TRP A 82 2.11 -0.33 11.70
CA TRP A 82 1.86 -1.33 10.66
C TRP A 82 0.83 -0.87 9.61
N ASP A 83 -0.11 0.00 9.97
CA ASP A 83 -1.10 0.56 9.03
C ASP A 83 -0.43 1.58 8.10
N VAL A 84 0.53 2.35 8.62
CA VAL A 84 1.34 3.28 7.84
C VAL A 84 2.26 2.54 6.87
N ARG A 85 2.91 1.44 7.30
CA ARG A 85 3.59 0.52 6.38
C ARG A 85 2.63 0.01 5.31
N ASN A 86 1.44 -0.44 5.67
CA ASN A 86 0.47 -0.93 4.69
C ASN A 86 0.05 0.14 3.69
N LEU A 87 -0.15 1.38 4.14
CA LEU A 87 -0.38 2.50 3.24
C LEU A 87 0.79 2.65 2.26
N LEU A 88 2.02 2.65 2.76
CA LEU A 88 3.23 2.76 1.94
C LEU A 88 3.32 1.63 0.90
N VAL A 89 3.11 0.37 1.30
CA VAL A 89 3.12 -0.78 0.39
C VAL A 89 1.98 -0.70 -0.61
N ASN A 90 0.74 -0.44 -0.18
CA ASN A 90 -0.41 -0.29 -1.08
C ASN A 90 -0.14 0.77 -2.17
N ARG A 91 0.54 1.86 -1.79
CA ARG A 91 0.88 2.97 -2.69
C ARG A 91 2.10 2.63 -3.56
N GLY A 92 3.09 1.93 -3.01
CA GLY A 92 4.24 1.42 -3.75
C GLY A 92 3.88 0.35 -4.78
N THR A 93 2.89 -0.49 -4.51
CA THR A 93 2.37 -1.49 -5.45
C THR A 93 1.88 -0.84 -6.74
N LEU A 94 1.40 0.41 -6.71
CA LEU A 94 1.05 1.17 -7.92
C LEU A 94 2.25 1.38 -8.85
N LEU A 95 3.45 1.58 -8.30
CA LEU A 95 4.68 1.72 -9.09
C LEU A 95 5.16 0.37 -9.65
N VAL A 96 4.88 -0.72 -8.95
CA VAL A 96 5.12 -2.09 -9.45
C VAL A 96 4.16 -2.42 -10.60
N ILE A 97 2.88 -2.04 -10.47
CA ILE A 97 1.88 -2.13 -11.54
C ILE A 97 2.35 -1.33 -12.76
N ASN A 98 2.77 -0.08 -12.56
CA ASN A 98 3.32 0.75 -13.63
C ASN A 98 4.50 0.07 -14.31
N ALA A 99 5.44 -0.48 -13.54
CA ALA A 99 6.60 -1.15 -14.10
C ALA A 99 6.20 -2.28 -15.05
N VAL A 100 5.23 -3.13 -14.65
CA VAL A 100 4.72 -4.21 -15.52
C VAL A 100 3.95 -3.65 -16.72
N MET A 101 3.15 -2.60 -16.56
CA MET A 101 2.46 -1.96 -17.69
C MET A 101 3.43 -1.43 -18.74
N LEU A 102 4.52 -0.79 -18.28
CA LEU A 102 5.54 -0.14 -19.09
C LEU A 102 6.48 -1.11 -19.80
N GLU A 103 6.39 -2.41 -19.54
CA GLU A 103 7.09 -3.43 -20.34
C GLU A 103 6.43 -3.63 -21.72
N ARG A 104 5.19 -3.16 -21.90
CA ARG A 104 4.53 -3.15 -23.20
C ARG A 104 5.10 -2.02 -24.07
N PRO A 105 5.39 -2.29 -25.36
CA PRO A 105 6.01 -1.30 -26.24
C PRO A 105 5.12 -0.09 -26.49
N GLU A 106 3.80 -0.28 -26.47
CA GLU A 106 2.82 0.78 -26.71
C GLU A 106 1.78 0.79 -25.59
N LEU A 107 1.44 1.99 -25.14
CA LEU A 107 0.38 2.26 -24.18
C LEU A 107 -0.57 3.29 -24.77
N ALA A 108 -1.87 3.04 -24.66
CA ALA A 108 -2.88 4.03 -24.98
C ALA A 108 -2.73 5.26 -24.05
N GLU A 109 -3.20 6.43 -24.49
CA GLU A 109 -3.06 7.66 -23.70
C GLU A 109 -3.64 7.53 -22.28
N GLU A 110 -4.80 6.89 -22.13
CA GLU A 110 -5.42 6.64 -20.82
C GLU A 110 -4.58 5.71 -19.92
N GLU A 111 -3.87 4.75 -20.50
CA GLU A 111 -2.93 3.91 -19.75
C GLU A 111 -1.71 4.72 -19.30
N ARG A 112 -1.19 5.63 -20.14
CA ARG A 112 -0.11 6.56 -19.79
C ARG A 112 -0.55 7.53 -18.69
N ARG A 113 -1.76 8.09 -18.78
CA ARG A 113 -2.39 8.90 -17.71
C ARG A 113 -2.55 8.11 -16.43
N THR A 114 -2.86 6.82 -16.52
CA THR A 114 -2.94 5.91 -15.36
C THR A 114 -1.58 5.74 -14.69
N VAL A 115 -0.50 5.54 -15.47
CA VAL A 115 0.87 5.48 -14.94
C VAL A 115 1.20 6.76 -14.15
N ILE A 116 0.84 7.93 -14.68
CA ILE A 116 1.04 9.22 -14.01
C ILE A 116 0.22 9.30 -12.71
N LYS A 117 -1.07 8.97 -12.75
CA LYS A 117 -1.95 8.93 -11.57
C LYS A 117 -1.38 8.03 -10.46
N HIS A 118 -0.88 6.85 -10.84
CA HIS A 118 -0.22 5.92 -9.93
C HIS A 118 1.04 6.50 -9.30
N GLY A 119 1.91 7.13 -10.11
CA GLY A 119 3.11 7.81 -9.63
C GLY A 119 2.80 8.87 -8.59
N MET A 120 1.82 9.74 -8.86
CA MET A 120 1.39 10.79 -7.93
C MET A 120 0.82 10.24 -6.64
N LYS A 121 -0.05 9.20 -6.73
CA LYS A 121 -0.59 8.51 -5.55
C LYS A 121 0.52 7.87 -4.72
N ALA A 122 1.52 7.27 -5.36
CA ALA A 122 2.66 6.67 -4.68
C ALA A 122 3.47 7.71 -3.92
N VAL A 123 3.85 8.81 -4.56
CA VAL A 123 4.59 9.91 -3.93
C VAL A 123 3.84 10.49 -2.74
N ILE A 124 2.54 10.75 -2.87
CA ILE A 124 1.71 11.21 -1.74
C ILE A 124 1.75 10.18 -0.60
N GLY A 125 1.55 8.90 -0.90
CA GLY A 125 1.56 7.84 0.10
C GLY A 125 2.87 7.73 0.89
N TYR A 126 4.00 7.84 0.20
CA TYR A 126 5.32 7.80 0.83
C TYR A 126 5.61 9.07 1.63
N GLY A 127 5.25 10.24 1.13
CA GLY A 127 5.42 11.48 1.87
C GLY A 127 4.51 11.56 3.10
N ASP A 128 3.29 11.03 3.01
CA ASP A 128 2.37 10.86 4.14
C ASP A 128 2.98 9.94 5.21
N ALA A 129 3.56 8.80 4.81
CA ALA A 129 4.27 7.92 5.73
C ALA A 129 5.49 8.62 6.35
N CYS A 130 6.26 9.36 5.57
CA CYS A 130 7.38 10.17 6.05
C CYS A 130 6.96 11.17 7.12
N LEU A 131 5.91 11.97 6.85
CA LEU A 131 5.35 12.89 7.84
C LEU A 131 4.88 12.17 9.10
N TYR A 132 4.27 10.99 8.97
CA TYR A 132 3.87 10.18 10.11
C TYR A 132 5.07 9.76 10.97
N GLY A 133 6.09 9.15 10.36
CA GLY A 133 7.29 8.71 11.09
C GLY A 133 8.07 9.84 11.75
N LYS A 134 7.87 11.09 11.28
CA LYS A 134 8.44 12.31 11.86
C LYS A 134 7.50 13.07 12.81
N GLY A 135 6.33 12.51 13.14
CA GLY A 135 5.36 13.14 14.05
C GLY A 135 4.69 14.40 13.48
N ALA A 136 4.70 14.58 12.16
CA ALA A 136 4.22 15.76 11.45
C ALA A 136 2.99 15.48 10.57
N TYR A 137 2.43 14.27 10.59
CA TYR A 137 1.24 13.92 9.80
C TYR A 137 0.03 14.77 10.18
N ASP A 138 -0.81 15.05 9.18
CA ASP A 138 -2.07 15.77 9.34
C ASP A 138 -3.12 15.22 8.35
N TRP A 139 -4.39 15.32 8.69
CA TRP A 139 -5.48 14.93 7.78
C TRP A 139 -5.61 15.92 6.61
N SER A 140 -5.23 17.19 6.81
CA SER A 140 -5.32 18.24 5.79
C SER A 140 -4.18 18.16 4.79
N TYR A 141 -4.50 18.02 3.51
CA TYR A 141 -3.52 18.05 2.42
C TYR A 141 -2.72 19.35 2.36
N VAL A 142 -3.38 20.48 2.62
CA VAL A 142 -2.73 21.80 2.63
C VAL A 142 -1.69 21.85 3.75
N GLU A 143 -2.07 21.37 4.94
CA GLU A 143 -1.18 21.37 6.09
C GLU A 143 -0.02 20.37 5.92
N LYS A 144 -0.28 19.16 5.42
CA LYS A 144 0.78 18.19 5.09
C LYS A 144 1.81 18.76 4.10
N ARG A 145 1.34 19.44 3.05
CA ARG A 145 2.22 20.09 2.06
C ARG A 145 3.07 21.17 2.71
N ARG A 146 2.47 22.03 3.55
CA ARG A 146 3.19 23.07 4.30
C ARG A 146 4.26 22.45 5.20
N ARG A 147 3.88 21.47 6.03
CA ARG A 147 4.80 20.78 6.94
C ARG A 147 5.94 20.11 6.19
N MET A 148 5.68 19.41 5.08
CA MET A 148 6.73 18.77 4.27
C MET A 148 7.77 19.77 3.76
N ARG A 149 7.35 20.97 3.33
CA ARG A 149 8.28 22.02 2.87
C ARG A 149 9.23 22.49 3.97
N GLU A 150 8.77 22.52 5.21
CA GLU A 150 9.51 22.99 6.38
C GLU A 150 10.46 21.92 6.96
N ARG A 151 10.39 20.66 6.51
CA ARG A 151 11.22 19.55 7.02
C ARG A 151 12.63 19.55 6.45
N SER A 152 13.61 20.11 7.15
CA SER A 152 15.02 20.06 6.72
C SER A 152 15.63 18.65 6.74
N ASP A 153 15.08 17.73 7.55
CA ASP A 153 15.54 16.35 7.74
C ASP A 153 15.03 15.36 6.67
N VAL A 154 14.18 15.81 5.74
CA VAL A 154 13.73 15.01 4.59
C VAL A 154 14.61 15.36 3.38
N PRO A 155 15.04 14.41 2.53
CA PRO A 155 15.78 14.73 1.32
C PRO A 155 15.06 15.75 0.43
N GLY A 156 15.78 16.72 -0.11
CA GLY A 156 15.19 17.79 -0.94
C GLY A 156 14.44 17.26 -2.17
N THR A 157 14.91 16.15 -2.75
CA THR A 157 14.27 15.45 -3.86
C THR A 157 12.88 14.92 -3.47
N VAL A 158 12.75 14.29 -2.30
CA VAL A 158 11.48 13.77 -1.78
C VAL A 158 10.51 14.91 -1.47
N ARG A 159 10.99 16.01 -0.87
CA ARG A 159 10.17 17.21 -0.63
C ARG A 159 9.62 17.80 -1.93
N ALA A 160 10.47 17.94 -2.95
CA ALA A 160 10.07 18.45 -4.26
C ALA A 160 9.03 17.54 -4.93
N LEU A 161 9.25 16.23 -4.93
CA LEU A 161 8.29 15.26 -5.45
C LEU A 161 6.94 15.36 -4.73
N TYR A 162 6.95 15.43 -3.40
CA TYR A 162 5.72 15.55 -2.62
C TYR A 162 4.98 16.85 -2.91
N ASP A 163 5.70 17.97 -3.07
CA ASP A 163 5.11 19.25 -3.42
C ASP A 163 4.41 19.21 -4.78
N GLU A 164 5.08 18.63 -5.78
CA GLU A 164 4.51 18.44 -7.12
C GLU A 164 3.28 17.56 -7.09
N ALA A 165 3.35 16.41 -6.39
CA ALA A 165 2.23 15.47 -6.31
C ALA A 165 1.03 16.06 -5.55
N ALA A 166 1.30 16.83 -4.49
CA ALA A 166 0.25 17.55 -3.76
C ALA A 166 -0.41 18.63 -4.61
N ALA A 167 0.36 19.38 -5.41
CA ALA A 167 -0.19 20.34 -6.38
C ALA A 167 -1.02 19.64 -7.46
N PHE A 168 -0.50 18.54 -8.03
CA PHE A 168 -1.17 17.76 -9.06
C PHE A 168 -2.55 17.25 -8.62
N ARG A 169 -2.74 16.99 -7.32
CA ARG A 169 -4.04 16.58 -6.78
C ARG A 169 -5.13 17.63 -6.97
N PHE A 170 -4.78 18.91 -6.93
CA PHE A 170 -5.72 20.02 -7.10
C PHE A 170 -5.78 20.51 -8.54
N GLU A 171 -4.63 20.51 -9.23
CA GLU A 171 -4.51 20.96 -10.61
C GLU A 171 -3.70 19.94 -11.43
N PRO A 172 -4.36 18.91 -12.00
CA PRO A 172 -3.66 17.84 -12.71
C PRO A 172 -3.05 18.33 -14.04
N ALA A 173 -1.73 18.51 -14.06
CA ALA A 173 -0.98 18.92 -15.25
C ALA A 173 -0.47 17.70 -16.05
N TYR A 174 -1.36 16.94 -16.70
CA TYR A 174 -0.99 15.69 -17.40
C TYR A 174 0.05 15.88 -18.51
N ASP A 175 -0.08 16.94 -19.33
CA ASP A 175 0.78 17.16 -20.50
C ASP A 175 2.27 17.22 -20.14
N ARG A 176 2.59 17.84 -18.98
CA ARG A 176 3.96 17.91 -18.43
C ARG A 176 4.57 16.52 -18.23
N TYR A 177 3.77 15.53 -17.82
CA TYR A 177 4.25 14.18 -17.53
C TYR A 177 4.11 13.26 -18.74
N LEU A 178 3.13 13.49 -19.63
CA LEU A 178 3.02 12.77 -20.91
C LEU A 178 4.18 13.09 -21.85
N ALA A 179 4.86 14.21 -21.69
CA ALA A 179 6.09 14.53 -22.41
C ALA A 179 7.34 13.80 -21.88
N LYS A 180 7.26 13.10 -20.74
CA LYS A 180 8.40 12.38 -20.15
C LYS A 180 8.52 10.96 -20.70
N ASP A 181 9.74 10.42 -20.63
CA ASP A 181 9.94 8.97 -20.63
C ASP A 181 9.36 8.40 -19.31
N LEU A 182 8.22 7.73 -19.42
CA LEU A 182 7.52 7.16 -18.28
C LEU A 182 8.25 5.96 -17.66
N VAL A 183 9.08 5.25 -18.43
CA VAL A 183 9.91 4.14 -17.92
C VAL A 183 10.99 4.72 -16.99
N ALA A 184 11.75 5.69 -17.50
CA ALA A 184 12.79 6.36 -16.73
C ALA A 184 12.21 7.09 -15.52
N TRP A 185 11.05 7.76 -15.68
CA TRP A 185 10.38 8.45 -14.60
C TRP A 185 9.92 7.50 -13.49
N ASN A 186 9.27 6.35 -13.83
CA ASN A 186 8.84 5.38 -12.82
C ASN A 186 10.03 4.74 -12.07
N ARG A 187 11.15 4.49 -12.77
CA ARG A 187 12.40 4.03 -12.14
C ARG A 187 12.94 5.07 -11.15
N ALA A 188 13.02 6.33 -11.57
CA ALA A 188 13.49 7.42 -10.71
C ALA A 188 12.60 7.62 -9.47
N LEU A 189 11.28 7.42 -9.59
CA LEU A 189 10.38 7.43 -8.43
C LEU A 189 10.70 6.29 -7.47
N LEU A 190 10.87 5.05 -7.96
CA LEU A 190 11.22 3.91 -7.10
C LEU A 190 12.56 4.13 -6.38
N GLU A 191 13.57 4.64 -7.08
CA GLU A 191 14.88 4.98 -6.53
C GLU A 191 14.78 6.05 -5.44
N ALA A 192 14.08 7.16 -5.71
CA ALA A 192 13.91 8.25 -4.75
C ALA A 192 13.12 7.84 -3.50
N LEU A 193 12.21 6.87 -3.64
CA LEU A 193 11.31 6.43 -2.56
C LEU A 193 11.87 5.26 -1.74
N ALA A 194 12.87 4.52 -2.24
CA ALA A 194 13.49 3.41 -1.51
C ALA A 194 14.08 3.84 -0.15
N PRO A 195 14.86 4.93 -0.03
CA PRO A 195 15.37 5.38 1.28
C PRO A 195 14.26 5.78 2.24
N VAL A 196 13.16 6.35 1.72
CA VAL A 196 12.00 6.71 2.54
C VAL A 196 11.34 5.46 3.12
N HIS A 197 11.19 4.40 2.31
CA HIS A 197 10.68 3.12 2.80
C HIS A 197 11.51 2.62 3.98
N LEU A 198 12.84 2.57 3.80
CA LEU A 198 13.73 2.06 4.83
C LEU A 198 13.68 2.91 6.11
N ASP A 199 13.57 4.24 6.01
CA ASP A 199 13.40 5.13 7.17
C ASP A 199 12.12 4.85 7.96
N ILE A 200 11.01 4.56 7.26
CA ILE A 200 9.75 4.16 7.90
C ILE A 200 9.89 2.81 8.60
N GLU A 201 10.57 1.86 7.98
CA GLU A 201 10.79 0.55 8.57
C GLU A 201 11.74 0.61 9.76
N ARG A 202 12.78 1.47 9.74
CA ARG A 202 13.61 1.77 10.92
C ARG A 202 12.77 2.24 12.09
N HIS A 203 11.83 3.17 11.83
CA HIS A 203 10.92 3.68 12.85
C HIS A 203 9.96 2.59 13.37
N ARG A 204 9.34 1.82 12.47
CA ARG A 204 8.39 0.74 12.84
C ARG A 204 9.06 -0.36 13.65
N LEU A 205 10.25 -0.77 13.23
CA LEU A 205 11.00 -1.87 13.86
C LEU A 205 11.77 -1.42 15.10
N GLY A 206 11.94 -0.11 15.31
CA GLY A 206 12.73 0.42 16.42
C GLY A 206 14.24 0.19 16.24
N ASP A 207 14.71 0.01 15.00
CA ASP A 207 16.12 -0.25 14.68
C ASP A 207 16.66 0.84 13.75
N PRO A 208 17.45 1.82 14.24
CA PRO A 208 18.00 2.87 13.39
C PRO A 208 19.12 2.39 12.46
N SER A 209 19.71 1.22 12.74
CA SER A 209 20.80 0.61 11.97
C SER A 209 20.31 -0.30 10.83
N LEU A 210 18.99 -0.49 10.71
CA LEU A 210 18.37 -1.34 9.69
C LEU A 210 18.88 -0.99 8.29
N THR A 211 19.27 -2.02 7.54
CA THR A 211 19.64 -1.93 6.12
C THR A 211 18.80 -2.94 5.33
N TRP A 212 18.87 -2.91 4.00
CA TRP A 212 18.16 -3.91 3.19
C TRP A 212 18.68 -5.34 3.41
N GLU A 213 19.94 -5.49 3.82
CA GLU A 213 20.57 -6.76 4.19
C GLU A 213 19.95 -7.38 5.44
N SER A 214 19.69 -6.57 6.48
CA SER A 214 19.10 -7.04 7.73
C SER A 214 17.56 -6.96 7.76
N TYR A 215 16.98 -6.21 6.83
CA TYR A 215 15.56 -5.86 6.81
C TYR A 215 14.62 -7.06 6.92
N ALA A 216 14.75 -8.04 6.02
CA ALA A 216 13.80 -9.14 5.95
C ALA A 216 13.77 -9.97 7.25
N ALA A 217 14.95 -10.26 7.80
CA ALA A 217 15.07 -10.99 9.07
C ALA A 217 14.44 -10.20 10.23
N ALA A 218 14.79 -8.92 10.39
CA ALA A 218 14.23 -8.06 11.43
C ALA A 218 12.71 -7.89 11.31
N ALA A 219 12.21 -7.71 10.07
CA ALA A 219 10.79 -7.53 9.81
C ALA A 219 9.98 -8.79 10.13
N PHE A 220 10.47 -9.98 9.77
CA PHE A 220 9.80 -11.23 10.11
C PHE A 220 9.89 -11.57 11.61
N GLU A 221 11.01 -11.26 12.26
CA GLU A 221 11.12 -11.39 13.71
C GLU A 221 10.11 -10.49 14.42
N HIS A 222 10.03 -9.22 14.03
CA HIS A 222 9.04 -8.29 14.57
C HIS A 222 7.59 -8.72 14.27
N ALA A 223 7.36 -9.36 13.11
CA ALA A 223 6.06 -9.91 12.77
C ALA A 223 5.60 -11.01 13.74
N LEU A 224 6.48 -11.58 14.57
CA LEU A 224 6.07 -12.49 15.64
C LEU A 224 5.16 -11.78 16.62
N THR A 225 5.54 -10.59 17.09
CA THR A 225 4.84 -9.81 18.13
C THR A 225 3.87 -8.76 17.56
N GLU A 226 4.06 -8.33 16.31
CA GLU A 226 3.16 -7.36 15.66
C GLU A 226 1.71 -7.90 15.56
N GLY A 227 0.74 -7.05 15.90
CA GLY A 227 -0.68 -7.38 15.80
C GLY A 227 -1.20 -8.32 16.91
N TRP A 228 -0.42 -8.55 17.97
CA TRP A 228 -0.88 -9.26 19.17
C TRP A 228 -1.96 -8.47 19.90
N THR A 229 -3.21 -8.77 19.55
CA THR A 229 -4.39 -8.10 20.10
C THR A 229 -5.36 -9.07 20.75
N SER A 230 -5.20 -10.39 20.54
CA SER A 230 -6.05 -11.41 21.15
C SER A 230 -5.45 -12.83 21.09
N PRO A 231 -5.87 -13.75 21.96
CA PRO A 231 -5.52 -15.18 21.87
C PRO A 231 -5.91 -15.82 20.53
N ARG A 232 -6.99 -15.34 19.90
CA ARG A 232 -7.42 -15.79 18.58
C ARG A 232 -6.39 -15.43 17.50
N ALA A 233 -5.73 -14.28 17.59
CA ALA A 233 -4.65 -13.90 16.69
C ALA A 233 -3.45 -14.84 16.85
N LEU A 234 -3.10 -15.22 18.07
CA LEU A 234 -2.03 -16.19 18.35
C LEU A 234 -2.35 -17.56 17.77
N ALA A 235 -3.55 -18.09 17.99
CA ALA A 235 -3.99 -19.36 17.41
C ALA A 235 -3.91 -19.34 15.87
N LYS A 236 -4.31 -18.22 15.24
CA LYS A 236 -4.21 -18.04 13.79
C LYS A 236 -2.76 -18.08 13.27
N LYS A 237 -1.79 -17.54 14.02
CA LYS A 237 -0.36 -17.61 13.71
C LYS A 237 0.20 -19.02 13.95
N GLY A 238 -0.24 -19.70 15.01
CA GLY A 238 0.09 -21.10 15.28
C GLY A 238 -0.35 -22.03 14.15
N VAL A 239 -1.56 -21.86 13.62
CA VAL A 239 -2.02 -22.63 12.45
C VAL A 239 -1.16 -22.36 11.21
N ALA A 240 -0.77 -21.10 10.97
CA ALA A 240 0.07 -20.74 9.82
C ALA A 240 1.45 -21.40 9.85
N LEU A 241 2.03 -21.57 11.05
CA LEU A 241 3.31 -22.25 11.26
C LEU A 241 3.32 -23.67 10.70
N PHE A 242 2.24 -24.42 10.88
CA PHE A 242 2.12 -25.81 10.41
C PHE A 242 1.72 -25.94 8.93
N GLN A 243 1.06 -24.92 8.38
CA GLN A 243 0.67 -24.90 6.97
C GLN A 243 1.84 -24.53 6.05
N THR A 244 2.81 -23.78 6.55
CA THR A 244 3.95 -23.31 5.77
C THR A 244 5.09 -24.33 5.81
N ARG A 245 5.19 -25.16 4.77
CA ARG A 245 6.20 -26.24 4.69
C ARG A 245 7.61 -25.73 4.36
N THR A 246 7.73 -24.59 3.70
CA THR A 246 9.01 -23.99 3.30
C THR A 246 9.46 -22.97 4.36
N ALA A 247 10.65 -23.17 4.95
CA ALA A 247 11.39 -22.05 5.55
C ALA A 247 12.33 -21.50 4.48
N PRO A 248 12.38 -20.18 4.29
CA PRO A 248 13.37 -19.60 3.42
C PRO A 248 14.79 -19.84 3.96
N SER A 249 15.74 -19.98 3.04
CA SER A 249 17.16 -20.28 3.31
C SER A 249 17.94 -19.12 3.93
N ALA A 250 17.37 -17.91 3.96
CA ALA A 250 18.07 -16.69 4.29
C ALA A 250 17.46 -15.99 5.52
N GLY A 251 17.96 -16.29 6.72
CA GLY A 251 17.60 -15.51 7.91
C GLY A 251 18.00 -16.11 9.25
N SER A 252 17.78 -15.33 10.31
CA SER A 252 17.86 -15.81 11.69
C SER A 252 16.82 -16.90 11.96
N LEU A 253 17.03 -17.73 12.99
CA LEU A 253 16.05 -18.74 13.41
C LEU A 253 14.69 -18.09 13.73
N LEU A 254 14.70 -16.93 14.40
CA LEU A 254 13.49 -16.18 14.73
C LEU A 254 12.80 -15.61 13.48
N GLY A 255 13.56 -15.08 12.51
CA GLY A 255 13.02 -14.62 11.23
C GLY A 255 12.35 -15.75 10.44
N SER A 256 12.95 -16.95 10.43
CA SER A 256 12.36 -18.14 9.80
C SER A 256 11.03 -18.56 10.46
N VAL A 257 10.97 -18.53 11.80
CA VAL A 257 9.71 -18.81 12.53
C VAL A 257 8.68 -17.71 12.23
N GLY A 258 9.10 -16.45 12.24
CA GLY A 258 8.29 -15.28 11.90
C GLY A 258 7.66 -15.39 10.52
N PHE A 259 8.46 -15.78 9.51
CA PHE A 259 7.97 -16.04 8.16
C PHE A 259 6.87 -17.11 8.15
N ARG A 260 7.10 -18.27 8.77
CA ARG A 260 6.13 -19.37 8.80
C ARG A 260 4.84 -19.00 9.54
N MET A 261 4.94 -18.23 10.63
CA MET A 261 3.81 -17.75 11.40
C MET A 261 3.03 -16.63 10.69
N SER A 262 3.67 -15.92 9.76
CA SER A 262 3.04 -14.88 8.95
C SER A 262 2.20 -15.50 7.83
N ARG A 263 0.99 -15.00 7.61
CA ARG A 263 0.15 -15.39 6.47
C ARG A 263 0.60 -14.68 5.20
N ALA A 264 0.13 -15.14 4.03
CA ALA A 264 0.48 -14.51 2.75
C ALA A 264 0.26 -12.99 2.76
N ARG A 265 -0.89 -12.52 3.25
CA ARG A 265 -1.21 -11.08 3.39
C ARG A 265 -0.22 -10.31 4.28
N GLU A 266 0.36 -10.95 5.28
CA GLU A 266 1.34 -10.34 6.21
C GLU A 266 2.76 -10.39 5.63
N ARG A 267 3.07 -11.42 4.82
CA ARG A 267 4.36 -11.55 4.12
C ARG A 267 4.50 -10.54 3.00
N LEU A 268 3.44 -10.25 2.25
CA LEU A 268 3.50 -9.39 1.07
C LEU A 268 4.10 -8.00 1.35
N PRO A 269 3.69 -7.27 2.41
CA PRO A 269 4.34 -6.01 2.76
C PRO A 269 5.83 -6.14 3.08
N ILE A 270 6.24 -7.25 3.72
CA ILE A 270 7.65 -7.49 4.05
C ILE A 270 8.45 -7.84 2.79
N LEU A 271 7.88 -8.59 1.84
CA LEU A 271 8.55 -8.96 0.59
C LEU A 271 8.56 -7.84 -0.46
N PHE A 272 7.74 -6.80 -0.29
CA PHE A 272 7.57 -5.73 -1.27
C PHE A 272 8.90 -5.07 -1.72
N PRO A 273 9.86 -4.74 -0.84
CA PRO A 273 11.10 -4.09 -1.28
C PRO A 273 11.89 -4.91 -2.30
N ALA A 274 11.93 -6.24 -2.14
CA ALA A 274 12.59 -7.17 -3.07
C ALA A 274 12.00 -7.15 -4.49
N VAL A 275 10.75 -6.69 -4.66
CA VAL A 275 10.08 -6.63 -5.97
C VAL A 275 9.95 -5.20 -6.51
N ALA A 276 10.06 -4.21 -5.63
CA ALA A 276 9.94 -2.81 -5.99
C ALA A 276 11.28 -2.22 -6.43
N TYR A 277 12.33 -2.46 -5.64
CA TYR A 277 13.60 -1.75 -5.74
C TYR A 277 14.69 -2.56 -6.43
N GLU A 278 15.54 -1.87 -7.16
CA GLU A 278 16.74 -2.45 -7.76
C GLU A 278 17.86 -2.56 -6.70
N GLY A 279 18.82 -3.47 -6.91
CA GLY A 279 19.98 -3.61 -6.03
C GLY A 279 19.68 -4.24 -4.66
N MET A 280 18.56 -4.96 -4.51
CA MET A 280 18.25 -5.69 -3.27
C MET A 280 19.25 -6.84 -3.04
N PRO A 281 19.59 -7.15 -1.77
CA PRO A 281 20.48 -8.26 -1.47
C PRO A 281 20.02 -9.56 -2.12
N ALA A 282 20.96 -10.35 -2.63
CA ALA A 282 20.66 -11.62 -3.31
C ALA A 282 19.82 -12.56 -2.42
N SER A 283 20.18 -12.65 -1.15
CA SER A 283 19.45 -13.43 -0.14
C SER A 283 17.99 -12.99 0.03
N PHE A 284 17.70 -11.69 -0.09
CA PHE A 284 16.34 -11.17 -0.01
C PHE A 284 15.55 -11.44 -1.30
N SER A 285 16.21 -11.36 -2.45
CA SER A 285 15.62 -11.70 -3.76
C SER A 285 15.30 -13.19 -3.86
N GLU A 286 16.16 -14.06 -3.33
CA GLU A 286 15.94 -15.51 -3.21
C GLU A 286 14.76 -15.83 -2.27
N LEU A 287 14.72 -15.18 -1.10
CA LEU A 287 13.58 -15.27 -0.19
C LEU A 287 12.26 -14.87 -0.87
N ALA A 288 12.25 -13.76 -1.62
CA ALA A 288 11.06 -13.33 -2.35
C ALA A 288 10.67 -14.31 -3.47
N HIS A 289 11.66 -14.82 -4.21
CA HIS A 289 11.45 -15.84 -5.24
C HIS A 289 10.75 -17.07 -4.67
N ASP A 290 11.30 -17.64 -3.59
CA ASP A 290 10.79 -18.86 -2.96
C ASP A 290 9.41 -18.63 -2.34
N ALA A 291 9.22 -17.49 -1.68
CA ALA A 291 7.97 -17.17 -1.00
C ALA A 291 6.82 -16.86 -1.97
N LEU A 292 7.11 -16.28 -3.13
CA LEU A 292 6.12 -15.90 -4.13
C LEU A 292 5.91 -16.98 -5.21
N GLY A 293 6.80 -17.98 -5.28
CA GLY A 293 6.81 -18.96 -6.38
C GLY A 293 7.13 -18.30 -7.72
N ALA A 294 8.07 -17.36 -7.73
CA ALA A 294 8.46 -16.67 -8.95
C ALA A 294 9.26 -17.59 -9.88
N ALA A 295 9.28 -17.30 -11.18
CA ALA A 295 10.03 -18.11 -12.16
C ALA A 295 11.56 -17.94 -12.06
N SER A 296 12.03 -16.80 -11.55
CA SER A 296 13.44 -16.56 -11.21
C SER A 296 13.57 -15.36 -10.26
N THR A 297 14.78 -15.13 -9.75
CA THR A 297 15.12 -13.96 -8.91
C THR A 297 15.23 -12.64 -9.70
N ARG A 298 14.99 -12.66 -11.01
CA ARG A 298 14.99 -11.43 -11.82
C ARG A 298 13.79 -10.56 -11.48
N LEU A 299 14.01 -9.25 -11.39
CA LEU A 299 13.01 -8.29 -10.94
C LEU A 299 11.68 -8.33 -11.72
N PRO A 300 11.64 -8.45 -13.07
CA PRO A 300 10.37 -8.57 -13.80
C PRO A 300 9.54 -9.81 -13.42
N ASN A 301 10.20 -10.92 -13.08
CA ASN A 301 9.53 -12.16 -12.65
C ASN A 301 9.04 -12.05 -11.21
N LEU A 302 9.84 -11.46 -10.31
CA LEU A 302 9.44 -11.16 -8.94
C LEU A 302 8.21 -10.24 -8.89
N ARG A 303 8.18 -9.19 -9.73
CA ARG A 303 7.04 -8.25 -9.83
C ARG A 303 5.74 -8.95 -10.22
N ARG A 304 5.76 -9.82 -11.24
CA ARG A 304 4.58 -10.57 -11.67
C ARG A 304 4.08 -11.54 -10.59
N ALA A 305 4.99 -12.30 -9.99
CA ALA A 305 4.66 -13.22 -8.91
C ALA A 305 4.07 -12.48 -7.70
N TYR A 306 4.64 -11.33 -7.36
CA TYR A 306 4.12 -10.45 -6.32
C TYR A 306 2.71 -9.94 -6.66
N LEU A 307 2.48 -9.39 -7.86
CA LEU A 307 1.17 -8.87 -8.25
C LEU A 307 0.11 -9.98 -8.29
N LYS A 308 0.49 -11.20 -8.68
CA LYS A 308 -0.40 -12.36 -8.61
C LYS A 308 -0.79 -12.65 -7.16
N ALA A 309 0.19 -12.78 -6.26
CA ALA A 309 -0.05 -13.00 -4.85
C ALA A 309 -0.82 -11.83 -4.20
N TRP A 310 -0.61 -10.60 -4.67
CA TRP A 310 -1.34 -9.41 -4.25
C TRP A 310 -2.83 -9.50 -4.61
N GLY A 311 -3.18 -9.97 -5.79
CA GLY A 311 -4.58 -10.21 -6.17
C GLY A 311 -5.22 -11.36 -5.41
N ASP A 312 -4.45 -12.40 -5.10
CA ASP A 312 -4.96 -13.59 -4.41
C ASP A 312 -5.15 -13.36 -2.89
N HIS A 313 -4.34 -12.48 -2.27
CA HIS A 313 -4.26 -12.36 -0.82
C HIS A 313 -4.29 -10.92 -0.26
N GLY A 314 -3.97 -9.92 -1.06
CA GLY A 314 -3.89 -8.51 -0.66
C GLY A 314 -5.20 -7.76 -0.89
N ASP A 315 -5.52 -7.51 -2.15
CA ASP A 315 -6.70 -6.79 -2.61
C ASP A 315 -7.54 -7.67 -3.53
N THR A 316 -8.71 -8.08 -3.06
CA THR A 316 -9.64 -8.95 -3.80
C THR A 316 -10.18 -8.30 -5.07
N ASN A 317 -10.19 -6.97 -5.14
CA ASN A 317 -10.64 -6.24 -6.32
C ASN A 317 -9.53 -6.09 -7.38
N PHE A 318 -8.29 -6.46 -7.04
CA PHE A 318 -7.14 -6.24 -7.90
C PHE A 318 -7.22 -7.00 -9.23
N HIS A 319 -7.84 -8.19 -9.26
CA HIS A 319 -8.05 -8.93 -10.51
C HIS A 319 -8.89 -8.15 -11.53
N ALA A 320 -9.85 -7.32 -11.08
CA ALA A 320 -10.60 -6.44 -11.97
C ALA A 320 -9.73 -5.29 -12.51
N VAL A 321 -8.81 -4.78 -11.68
CA VAL A 321 -7.82 -3.76 -12.08
C VAL A 321 -6.89 -4.32 -13.16
N LEU A 322 -6.36 -5.54 -12.98
CA LEU A 322 -5.49 -6.19 -13.98
C LEU A 322 -6.17 -6.31 -15.35
N ARG A 323 -7.46 -6.72 -15.37
CA ARG A 323 -8.25 -6.78 -16.62
C ARG A 323 -8.43 -5.41 -17.26
N THR A 324 -8.76 -4.40 -16.46
CA THR A 324 -8.95 -3.02 -16.92
C THR A 324 -7.66 -2.45 -17.53
N LEU A 325 -6.51 -2.78 -16.93
CA LEU A 325 -5.19 -2.33 -17.38
C LEU A 325 -4.55 -3.26 -18.42
N ARG A 326 -5.24 -4.33 -18.84
CA ARG A 326 -4.76 -5.32 -19.80
C ARG A 326 -3.38 -5.90 -19.43
N ILE A 327 -3.18 -6.16 -18.13
CA ILE A 327 -1.96 -6.75 -17.59
C ILE A 327 -2.08 -8.27 -17.57
N ASP A 328 -1.19 -8.95 -18.29
CA ASP A 328 -1.03 -10.40 -18.23
C ASP A 328 0.15 -10.77 -17.33
N LEU A 329 -0.16 -11.43 -16.21
CA LEU A 329 0.84 -11.87 -15.24
C LEU A 329 1.50 -13.21 -15.61
N THR A 330 1.02 -13.91 -16.64
CA THR A 330 1.53 -15.21 -17.10
C THR A 330 2.57 -15.09 -18.21
N GLN A 331 2.63 -13.96 -18.92
CA GLN A 331 3.62 -13.73 -19.96
C GLN A 331 5.02 -13.63 -19.37
N HIS A 332 5.81 -14.67 -19.62
CA HIS A 332 7.26 -14.63 -19.50
C HIS A 332 7.82 -14.08 -20.80
N ARG A 333 8.41 -12.87 -20.78
CA ARG A 333 9.34 -12.52 -21.85
C ARG A 333 10.57 -13.42 -21.69
N SER A 334 10.67 -14.42 -22.55
CA SER A 334 11.96 -15.03 -22.88
C SER A 334 12.77 -13.96 -23.61
N GLU A 335 13.48 -13.11 -22.87
CA GLU A 335 14.46 -12.25 -23.50
C GLU A 335 15.59 -13.14 -24.01
N ALA A 336 15.62 -13.28 -25.34
CA ALA A 336 16.74 -13.82 -26.07
C ALA A 336 17.96 -12.92 -25.82
N ARG A 337 18.97 -13.52 -25.18
CA ARG A 337 20.40 -13.19 -25.08
C ARG A 337 20.82 -11.74 -24.88
#